data_AF-A0AAU1YU82-F1
#
_entry.id   AF-A0AAU1YU82-F1
#
_cell.length_a   1.000
_cell.length_b   1.000
_cell.length_c   1.000
_cell.angle_alpha   90.00
_cell.angle_beta   90.00
_cell.angle_gamma   90.00
#
_symmetry.space_group_name_H-M   'P 1'
#
loop_
_entity.id
_entity.type
_entity.pdbx_description
1 polymer ?
#
loop_
_entity_poly.entity_id
_entity_poly.type
_entity_poly.pdbx_seq_one_letter_code
_entity_poly.pdbx_strand_id
1 'polypeptide(L)' 'MPNFTNLIAGPAGLVALVVANYRCGHCASETEARTDQHGNPHLVIHHDDGCPVLAGTLSSLPDTLRATGSTS' A
#
# COMPACT_ATOMS: atom_id res chain seq x y z
N MET A 1 11.91 -13.06 -5.76
CA MET A 1 11.67 -11.70 -6.29
C MET A 1 10.97 -10.90 -5.19
N PRO A 2 11.11 -9.57 -5.09
CA PRO A 2 10.38 -8.84 -4.06
C PRO A 2 8.87 -8.98 -4.30
N ASN A 3 8.15 -9.55 -3.32
CA ASN A 3 6.70 -9.76 -3.34
C ASN A 3 5.96 -8.55 -2.76
N PHE A 4 6.36 -7.34 -3.15
CA PHE A 4 5.78 -6.12 -2.59
C PHE A 4 5.67 -4.97 -3.59
N THR A 5 4.65 -4.15 -3.38
CA THR A 5 4.49 -2.84 -4.01
C THR A 5 4.97 -1.76 -3.04
N ASN A 6 5.79 -0.81 -3.48
CA ASN A 6 6.22 0.33 -2.69
C ASN A 6 5.61 1.61 -3.24
N LEU A 7 4.84 2.30 -2.40
CA LEU A 7 4.22 3.58 -2.72
C LEU A 7 4.89 4.66 -1.85
N ILE A 8 5.45 5.68 -2.49
CA ILE A 8 5.81 6.91 -1.78
C ILE A 8 4.49 7.56 -1.37
N ALA A 9 4.23 7.60 -0.07
CA ALA A 9 2.99 8.13 0.47
C ALA A 9 3.32 9.43 1.21
N GLY A 10 2.50 10.47 1.04
CA GLY A 10 2.79 11.84 1.47
C GLY A 10 2.94 12.05 2.99
N PRO A 11 2.09 12.83 3.66
CA PRO A 11 2.21 13.05 5.11
C PRO A 11 2.19 11.72 5.90
N ALA A 12 2.99 11.62 6.97
CA ALA A 12 3.09 10.40 7.80
C ALA A 12 1.73 9.90 8.32
N GLY A 13 0.81 10.83 8.66
CA GLY A 13 -0.55 10.48 9.09
C GLY A 13 -1.37 9.78 7.99
N LEU A 14 -1.15 10.12 6.73
CA LEU A 14 -1.80 9.47 5.59
C LEU A 14 -1.24 8.06 5.40
N VAL A 15 0.08 7.88 5.55
CA VAL A 15 0.70 6.54 5.52
C VAL A 15 0.14 5.66 6.62
N ALA A 16 0.05 6.16 7.85
CA ALA A 16 -0.53 5.44 8.98
C ALA A 16 -2.00 5.03 8.74
N LEU A 17 -2.79 5.92 8.13
CA LEU A 17 -4.18 5.64 7.77
C LEU A 17 -4.28 4.51 6.74
N VAL A 18 -3.42 4.54 5.71
CA VAL A 18 -3.42 3.47 4.70
C VAL A 18 -2.95 2.15 5.29
N VAL A 19 -1.89 2.12 6.10
CA VAL A 19 -1.44 0.88 6.77
C VAL A 19 -2.56 0.24 7.61
N ALA A 20 -3.34 1.06 8.33
CA ALA A 20 -4.41 0.55 9.17
C ALA A 20 -5.63 0.02 8.40
N ASN A 21 -5.89 0.51 7.19
CA ASN A 21 -7.15 0.28 6.47
C ASN A 21 -7.01 -0.39 5.11
N TYR A 22 -5.80 -0.46 4.55
CA TYR A 22 -5.57 -1.06 3.24
C TYR A 22 -5.88 -2.54 3.28
N ARG A 23 -6.67 -2.97 2.31
CA ARG A 23 -6.95 -4.37 2.02
C ARG A 23 -6.92 -4.56 0.52
N CYS A 24 -6.04 -5.43 0.04
CA CYS A 24 -6.08 -5.84 -1.35
C CYS A 24 -7.36 -6.62 -1.61
N GLY A 25 -8.08 -6.28 -2.68
CA GLY A 25 -9.27 -7.04 -3.10
C GLY A 25 -8.99 -8.45 -3.64
N HIS A 26 -7.72 -8.85 -3.79
CA HIS A 26 -7.32 -10.06 -4.54
C HIS A 26 -6.47 -11.06 -3.76
N CYS A 27 -5.84 -10.66 -2.65
CA CYS A 27 -4.94 -11.51 -1.88
C CYS A 27 -4.95 -11.13 -0.40
N ALA A 28 -4.34 -11.96 0.45
CA ALA A 28 -4.18 -11.70 1.88
C ALA A 28 -3.00 -10.75 2.14
N SER A 29 -3.05 -9.54 1.57
CA SER A 29 -1.94 -8.59 1.65
C SER A 29 -1.67 -8.10 3.08
N GLU A 30 -0.39 -7.87 3.39
CA GLU A 30 0.06 -7.18 4.60
C GLU A 30 0.63 -5.80 4.25
N THR A 31 0.62 -4.84 5.18
CA THR A 31 1.17 -3.51 4.94
C THR A 31 2.11 -3.06 6.04
N GLU A 32 3.09 -2.24 5.66
CA GLU A 32 4.11 -1.70 6.54
C GLU A 32 4.41 -0.24 6.18
N ALA A 33 4.63 0.61 7.19
CA ALA A 33 5.20 1.93 6.99
C ALA A 33 6.72 1.87 7.16
N ARG A 34 7.47 2.34 6.16
CA ARG A 34 8.94 2.48 6.23
C ARG A 34 9.34 3.92 6.02
N THR A 35 10.42 4.36 6.64
CA THR A 35 11.00 5.68 6.37
C THR A 35 12.32 5.48 5.63
N ASP A 36 12.52 6.19 4.52
CA ASP A 36 13.78 6.14 3.79
C ASP A 36 14.89 6.94 4.48
N GLN A 37 16.10 6.87 3.93
CA GLN A 37 17.26 7.61 4.44
C GLN A 37 17.13 9.15 4.38
N HIS A 38 16.14 9.67 3.66
CA HIS A 38 15.85 11.10 3.54
C HIS A 38 14.70 11.55 4.44
N GLY A 39 14.11 10.64 5.23
CA GLY A 39 12.98 10.93 6.11
C GLY A 39 11.61 10.87 5.43
N ASN A 40 11.53 10.39 4.17
CA ASN A 40 10.26 10.24 3.48
C ASN A 40 9.56 8.97 3.95
N PRO A 41 8.26 9.03 4.30
CA PRO A 41 7.50 7.84 4.62
C PRO A 41 7.06 7.10 3.34
N HIS A 42 7.11 5.78 3.41
CA HIS A 42 6.76 4.83 2.36
C HIS A 42 5.74 3.86 2.90
N LEU A 43 4.76 3.53 2.07
CA LEU A 43 3.87 2.41 2.27
C LEU A 43 4.39 1.22 1.47
N VAL A 44 4.70 0.13 2.18
CA VAL A 44 5.03 -1.15 1.58
C VAL A 44 3.81 -2.05 1.70
N ILE A 45 3.39 -2.65 0.59
CA ILE A 45 2.29 -3.61 0.53
C ILE A 45 2.84 -4.95 0.08
N HIS A 46 2.80 -5.93 0.97
CA HIS A 46 3.18 -7.31 0.68
C HIS A 46 2.00 -8.06 0.07
N HIS A 47 2.25 -8.78 -1.02
CA HIS A 47 1.22 -9.56 -1.72
C HIS A 47 1.55 -11.04 -1.73
N ASP A 48 0.50 -11.87 -1.83
CA ASP A 48 0.67 -13.30 -2.11
C ASP A 48 1.23 -13.52 -3.52
N ASP A 49 1.93 -14.64 -3.70
CA ASP A 49 2.43 -15.05 -5.00
C ASP A 49 1.27 -15.16 -6.01
N GLY A 50 1.45 -14.58 -7.20
CA GLY A 50 0.45 -14.59 -8.26
C GLY A 50 -0.63 -13.50 -8.13
N CYS A 51 -0.56 -12.62 -7.13
CA CYS A 51 -1.50 -11.50 -7.03
C CYS A 51 -1.41 -10.61 -8.30
N PRO A 52 -2.55 -10.29 -8.95
CA PRO A 52 -2.56 -9.50 -10.18
C PRO A 52 -2.09 -8.05 -9.97
N VAL A 53 -2.14 -7.54 -8.73
CA VAL A 53 -1.57 -6.24 -8.37
C VAL A 53 -0.04 -6.29 -8.39
N LEU A 54 0.55 -7.34 -7.82
CA LEU A 54 2.01 -7.55 -7.85
C LEU A 54 2.53 -7.72 -9.28
N ALA A 55 1.76 -8.38 -10.15
CA ALA A 55 2.07 -8.53 -11.57
C ALA A 55 1.89 -7.24 -12.39
N GLY A 56 1.34 -6.17 -11.81
CA GLY A 56 1.02 -4.92 -12.50
C GLY A 56 -0.19 -4.99 -13.44
N THR A 57 -0.85 -6.14 -13.52
CA THR A 57 -2.10 -6.31 -14.29
C THR A 57 -3.22 -5.45 -13.74
N LEU A 58 -3.26 -5.26 -12.41
CA LEU A 58 -4.21 -4.39 -11.73
C LEU A 58 -3.48 -3.35 -10.89
N SER A 59 -4.11 -2.18 -10.70
CA SER A 59 -3.58 -1.09 -9.89
C SER A 59 -3.97 -1.26 -8.42
N SER A 60 -3.05 -0.96 -7.50
CA SER A 60 -3.34 -0.84 -6.06
C SER A 60 -4.07 0.47 -5.70
N LEU A 61 -4.10 1.46 -6.60
CA LEU A 61 -4.63 2.81 -6.32
C LEU A 61 -6.08 2.83 -5.82
N PRO A 62 -7.03 2.07 -6.39
CA PRO A 62 -8.41 2.08 -5.90
C PRO A 62 -8.52 1.65 -4.43
N ASP A 63 -7.73 0.66 -4.03
CA ASP A 63 -7.72 0.15 -2.65
C ASP A 63 -6.98 1.12 -1.72
N THR A 64 -5.92 1.78 -2.20
CA THR A 64 -5.27 2.89 -1.48
C THR A 64 -6.26 4.04 -1.23
N LEU A 65 -7.04 4.45 -2.23
CA LEU A 65 -8.05 5.52 -2.08
C LEU A 65 -9.14 5.15 -1.08
N ARG A 66 -9.63 3.90 -1.13
CA ARG A 66 -10.58 3.38 -0.14
C ARG A 66 -10.00 3.38 1.27
N ALA A 67 -8.74 2.99 1.42
CA ALA A 67 -8.05 2.99 2.71
C ALA A 67 -7.88 4.39 3.30
N THR A 68 -7.71 5.41 2.44
CA THR A 68 -7.63 6.81 2.88
C THR A 68 -8.98 7.48 3.11
N GLY A 69 -10.09 6.85 2.68
CA GLY A 69 -11.45 7.30 2.92
C GLY A 69 -11.64 8.82 2.87
N SER A 70 -11.90 9.37 1.67
CA SER A 70 -12.66 10.62 1.58
C SER A 70 -14.00 10.42 2.27
N THR A 71 -14.09 10.80 3.53
CA THR A 71 -15.36 11.10 4.18
C THR A 71 -15.85 12.40 3.54
N SER A 72 -16.90 12.29 2.71
CA SER A 72 -17.78 13.43 2.45
C SER A 72 -18.34 13.97 3.77
#